data_AF-Q6MMY3-F1
#
_entry.id   AF-Q6MMY3-F1
#
_cell.length_a   1.000
_cell.length_b   1.000
_cell.length_c   1.000
_cell.angle_alpha   90.00
_cell.angle_beta   90.00
_cell.angle_gamma   90.00
#
_symmetry.space_group_name_H-M   'P 1'
#
loop_
_entity.id
_entity.type
_entity.pdbx_description
1 polymer ?
#
loop_
_entity_poly.entity_id
_entity_poly.type
_entity_poly.pdbx_seq_one_letter_code
_entity_poly.pdbx_strand_id
1 'polypeptide(L)'
;MEVLIVNESKHAAPRKFIQTWMQLVVTELKRKKVLKAEQARRELTLVFLDKKPAQKINMEFRGKNYATDVLSFDSMDPGSLGELVLCPEVLKRQSKEHGLTYQQELGYMLLHGVLHLLGYDHETSEAEALEMFGIQDAAFEVLLKKVSAK
;
A
#
# COMPACT_ATOMS: atom_id res chain seq x y z
N MET A 1 11.52 -8.80 1.48
CA MET A 1 11.19 -7.39 1.68
C MET A 1 10.94 -7.26 3.15
N GLU A 2 11.78 -6.48 3.80
CA GLU A 2 11.63 -6.18 5.22
C GLU A 2 10.63 -5.04 5.36
N VAL A 3 9.72 -5.15 6.32
CA VAL A 3 8.64 -4.17 6.51
C VAL A 3 8.78 -3.54 7.89
N LEU A 4 9.12 -2.26 7.89
CA LEU A 4 9.23 -1.44 9.09
C LEU A 4 7.89 -0.75 9.32
N ILE A 5 7.40 -0.75 10.56
CA ILE A 5 6.11 -0.14 10.90
C ILE A 5 6.33 0.92 11.97
N VAL A 6 6.10 2.16 11.57
CA VAL A 6 6.04 3.35 12.43
C VAL A 6 4.56 3.69 12.63
N ASN A 7 4.09 3.65 13.89
CA ASN A 7 2.68 3.93 14.18
C ASN A 7 2.56 5.14 15.08
N GLU A 8 2.32 6.29 14.47
CA GLU A 8 2.07 7.59 15.13
C GLU A 8 0.57 7.93 15.14
N SER A 9 -0.28 6.92 14.96
CA SER A 9 -1.74 7.06 15.01
C SER A 9 -2.30 6.51 16.31
N LYS A 10 -3.52 6.94 16.67
CA LYS A 10 -4.28 6.38 17.80
C LYS A 10 -4.86 4.98 17.51
N HIS A 11 -4.60 4.43 16.33
CA HIS A 11 -5.16 3.16 15.86
C HIS A 11 -4.09 2.06 15.85
N ALA A 12 -4.49 0.83 16.20
CA ALA A 12 -3.58 -0.30 16.15
C ALA A 12 -3.21 -0.66 14.70
N ALA A 13 -1.92 -0.73 14.40
CA ALA A 13 -1.42 -1.33 13.16
C ALA A 13 -1.43 -2.87 13.27
N PRO A 14 -2.16 -3.61 12.41
CA PRO A 14 -2.28 -5.07 12.52
C PRO A 14 -1.01 -5.78 12.02
N ARG A 15 0.08 -5.74 12.80
CA ARG A 15 1.43 -6.17 12.40
C ARG A 15 1.48 -7.58 11.80
N LYS A 16 0.84 -8.58 12.44
CA LYS A 16 0.82 -9.97 11.95
C LYS A 16 0.15 -10.09 10.57
N PHE A 17 -0.95 -9.38 10.37
CA PHE A 17 -1.62 -9.31 9.09
C PHE A 17 -0.70 -8.67 8.05
N ILE A 18 -0.13 -7.50 8.35
CA ILE A 18 0.77 -6.77 7.44
C ILE A 18 1.94 -7.67 7.00
N GLN A 19 2.61 -8.33 7.93
CA GLN A 19 3.72 -9.24 7.62
C GLN A 19 3.29 -10.37 6.68
N THR A 20 2.18 -11.04 7.00
CA THR A 20 1.66 -12.14 6.19
C THR A 20 1.23 -11.66 4.82
N TRP A 21 0.52 -10.53 4.76
CA TRP A 21 0.02 -9.94 3.53
C TRP A 21 1.18 -9.53 2.61
N MET A 22 2.18 -8.83 3.14
CA MET A 22 3.34 -8.38 2.37
C MET A 22 4.19 -9.54 1.85
N GLN A 23 4.31 -10.65 2.60
CA GLN A 23 4.95 -11.86 2.07
C GLN A 23 4.18 -12.43 0.86
N LEU A 24 2.84 -12.42 0.91
CA LEU A 24 2.01 -12.89 -0.19
C LEU A 24 2.07 -11.92 -1.39
N VAL A 25 2.04 -10.60 -1.16
CA VAL A 25 2.22 -9.56 -2.18
C VAL A 25 3.55 -9.76 -2.91
N VAL A 26 4.66 -9.87 -2.17
CA VAL A 26 5.99 -10.10 -2.76
C VAL A 26 6.01 -11.38 -3.60
N THR A 27 5.42 -12.47 -3.09
CA THR A 27 5.35 -13.74 -3.81
C THR A 27 4.56 -13.59 -5.12
N GLU A 28 3.40 -12.93 -5.07
CA GLU A 28 2.52 -12.79 -6.22
C GLU A 28 3.08 -11.82 -7.27
N LEU A 29 3.65 -10.68 -6.86
CA LEU A 29 4.26 -9.73 -7.78
C LEU A 29 5.53 -10.29 -8.43
N LYS A 30 6.32 -11.12 -7.72
CA LYS A 30 7.44 -11.85 -8.34
C LYS A 30 6.94 -12.86 -9.37
N ARG A 31 5.87 -13.61 -9.06
CA ARG A 31 5.26 -14.57 -9.98
C ARG A 31 4.76 -13.89 -11.26
N LYS A 32 4.18 -12.70 -11.14
CA LYS A 32 3.72 -11.87 -12.26
C LYS A 32 4.85 -11.10 -12.97
N LYS A 33 6.11 -11.23 -12.53
CA LYS A 33 7.29 -10.48 -13.02
C LYS A 33 7.18 -8.96 -12.90
N VAL A 34 6.34 -8.50 -11.96
CA VAL A 34 6.17 -7.07 -11.61
C VAL A 34 7.25 -6.63 -10.61
N LEU A 35 7.58 -7.50 -9.64
CA LEU A 35 8.61 -7.25 -8.64
C LEU A 35 9.89 -8.03 -8.96
N LYS A 36 11.01 -7.33 -9.12
CA LYS A 36 12.32 -7.96 -9.38
C LYS A 36 12.96 -8.51 -8.09
N ALA A 37 13.95 -9.39 -8.24
CA ALA A 37 14.56 -10.09 -7.11
C ALA A 37 15.30 -9.14 -6.16
N GLU A 38 15.97 -8.12 -6.71
CA GLU A 38 16.66 -7.06 -6.00
C GLU A 38 15.69 -6.14 -5.24
N GLN A 39 14.58 -5.73 -5.88
CA GLN A 39 13.54 -4.93 -5.23
C GLN A 39 12.87 -5.71 -4.10
N ALA A 40 12.69 -7.03 -4.26
CA ALA A 40 12.13 -7.89 -3.22
C ALA A 40 13.03 -8.03 -1.99
N ARG A 41 14.30 -7.58 -2.03
CA ARG A 41 15.22 -7.56 -0.88
C ARG A 41 15.28 -6.21 -0.17
N ARG A 42 14.65 -5.17 -0.73
CA ARG A 42 14.61 -3.83 -0.13
C ARG A 42 13.69 -3.77 1.09
N GLU A 43 13.87 -2.72 1.87
CA GLU A 43 13.03 -2.33 3.00
C GLU A 43 11.82 -1.50 2.52
N LEU A 44 10.68 -1.65 3.20
CA LEU A 44 9.50 -0.84 3.00
C LEU A 44 9.06 -0.28 4.35
N THR A 45 8.96 1.04 4.44
CA THR A 45 8.48 1.70 5.67
C THR A 45 7.00 2.01 5.55
N LEU A 46 6.22 1.60 6.56
CA LEU A 46 4.80 1.90 6.67
C LEU A 46 4.60 2.85 7.84
N VAL A 47 4.11 4.05 7.56
CA VAL A 47 3.84 5.08 8.57
C VAL A 47 2.34 5.26 8.72
N PHE A 48 1.81 5.01 9.91
CA PHE A 48 0.39 5.21 10.19
C PHE A 48 0.18 6.54 10.89
N LEU A 49 -0.65 7.40 10.31
CA LEU A 49 -0.95 8.74 10.81
C LEU A 49 -2.46 8.95 11.00
N ASP A 50 -2.82 9.70 12.04
CA ASP A 50 -4.18 10.19 12.21
C ASP A 50 -4.56 11.21 11.12
N LYS A 51 -5.85 11.51 11.00
CA LYS A 51 -6.41 12.32 9.90
C LYS A 51 -5.74 13.69 9.72
N LYS A 52 -5.44 14.40 10.81
CA LYS A 52 -4.84 15.75 10.77
C LYS A 52 -3.41 15.73 10.19
N PRO A 53 -2.45 14.94 10.73
CA PRO A 53 -1.12 14.86 10.13
C PRO A 53 -1.16 14.30 8.69
N ALA A 54 -2.00 13.31 8.38
CA ALA A 54 -2.15 12.81 7.01
C ALA A 54 -2.65 13.90 6.04
N GLN A 55 -3.62 14.72 6.44
CA GLN A 55 -4.09 15.87 5.66
C GLN A 55 -3.00 16.92 5.46
N LYS A 56 -2.19 17.20 6.49
CA LYS A 56 -1.06 18.14 6.37
C LYS A 56 -0.06 17.67 5.31
N ILE A 57 0.32 16.40 5.34
CA ILE A 57 1.23 15.81 4.36
C ILE A 57 0.61 15.84 2.96
N ASN A 58 -0.67 15.48 2.81
CA ASN A 58 -1.33 15.52 1.50
C ASN A 58 -1.41 16.95 0.92
N MET A 59 -1.60 17.96 1.77
CA MET A 59 -1.52 19.36 1.37
C MET A 59 -0.10 19.73 0.93
N GLU A 60 0.91 19.36 1.70
CA GLU A 60 2.31 19.72 1.45
C GLU A 60 2.85 19.10 0.16
N PHE A 61 2.54 17.82 -0.10
CA PHE A 61 3.11 17.08 -1.23
C PHE A 61 2.21 17.00 -2.46
N ARG A 62 0.87 17.11 -2.30
CA ARG A 62 -0.09 17.02 -3.42
C ARG A 62 -0.96 18.25 -3.59
N GLY A 63 -0.86 19.25 -2.71
CA GLY A 63 -1.75 20.42 -2.69
C GLY A 63 -3.21 20.09 -2.35
N LYS A 64 -3.48 18.90 -1.81
CA LYS A 64 -4.83 18.38 -1.58
C LYS A 64 -5.23 18.52 -0.11
N ASN A 65 -6.22 19.38 0.17
CA ASN A 65 -6.66 19.70 1.54
C ASN A 65 -7.61 18.67 2.17
N TYR A 66 -7.25 17.39 2.15
CA TYR A 66 -8.00 16.33 2.83
C TYR A 66 -7.07 15.19 3.23
N ALA A 67 -7.46 14.40 4.23
CA ALA A 67 -6.73 13.19 4.57
C ALA A 67 -7.00 12.10 3.52
N THR A 68 -5.94 11.63 2.88
CA THR A 68 -6.00 10.50 1.93
C THR A 68 -5.77 9.18 2.65
N ASP A 69 -6.06 8.08 1.95
CA ASP A 69 -5.83 6.70 2.35
C ASP A 69 -4.35 6.34 2.43
N VAL A 70 -3.61 6.55 1.34
CA VAL A 70 -2.20 6.25 1.18
C VAL A 70 -1.48 7.34 0.38
N LEU A 71 -0.23 7.62 0.77
CA LEU A 71 0.74 8.37 -0.01
C LEU A 71 2.00 7.52 -0.15
N SER A 72 2.59 7.51 -1.34
CA SER A 72 3.83 6.78 -1.63
C SER A 72 4.98 7.77 -1.79
N PHE A 73 6.09 7.52 -1.11
CA PHE A 73 7.29 8.33 -1.16
C PHE A 73 8.48 7.47 -1.57
N ASP A 74 9.05 7.76 -2.73
CA ASP A 74 10.23 7.05 -3.22
C ASP A 74 11.46 7.33 -2.34
N SER A 75 12.34 6.34 -2.26
CA SER A 75 13.62 6.47 -1.56
C SER A 75 14.78 6.59 -2.53
N MET A 76 15.72 7.49 -2.22
CA MET A 76 17.02 7.58 -2.90
C MET A 76 18.01 6.51 -2.41
N ASP A 77 17.75 5.89 -1.25
CA ASP A 77 18.55 4.78 -0.73
C ASP A 77 18.27 3.49 -1.54
N PRO A 78 19.27 2.89 -2.22
CA PRO A 78 19.12 1.65 -2.97
C PRO A 78 18.61 0.45 -2.15
N GLY A 79 18.79 0.48 -0.82
CA GLY A 79 18.31 -0.52 0.13
C GLY A 79 16.83 -0.37 0.49
N SER A 80 16.22 0.78 0.21
CA SER A 80 14.82 1.06 0.52
C SER A 80 13.98 1.13 -0.76
N LEU A 81 12.78 0.55 -0.69
CA LEU A 81 11.76 0.69 -1.72
C LEU A 81 11.07 2.06 -1.60
N GLY A 82 11.02 2.63 -0.39
CA GLY A 82 10.28 3.85 -0.10
C GLY A 82 9.43 3.72 1.15
N GLU A 83 8.55 4.69 1.31
CA GLU A 83 7.65 4.83 2.43
C GLU A 83 6.20 4.94 1.96
N LEU A 84 5.29 4.26 2.66
CA LEU A 84 3.84 4.43 2.52
C LEU A 84 3.28 5.08 3.77
N VAL A 85 2.70 6.26 3.62
CA VAL A 85 1.98 6.96 4.69
C VAL A 85 0.50 6.61 4.59
N LEU A 86 -0.05 5.97 5.61
CA LEU A 86 -1.41 5.42 5.64
C LEU A 86 -2.25 6.11 6.71
N CYS A 87 -3.53 6.37 6.41
CA CYS A 87 -4.47 6.91 7.40
C CYS A 87 -5.53 5.87 7.82
N PRO A 88 -5.43 5.27 9.03
CA PRO A 88 -6.39 4.27 9.51
C PRO A 88 -7.84 4.75 9.53
N GLU A 89 -8.08 6.03 9.82
CA GLU A 89 -9.43 6.61 9.85
C GLU A 89 -10.06 6.63 8.45
N VAL A 90 -9.28 6.95 7.41
CA VAL A 90 -9.73 6.97 6.01
C VAL A 90 -9.96 5.55 5.51
N LEU A 91 -9.00 4.65 5.74
CA LEU A 91 -9.11 3.24 5.38
C LEU A 91 -10.33 2.58 6.05
N LYS A 92 -10.62 2.91 7.31
CA LYS A 92 -11.81 2.39 8.00
C LYS A 92 -13.11 2.89 7.37
N ARG A 93 -13.15 4.13 6.90
CA ARG A 93 -14.31 4.65 6.17
C ARG A 93 -14.48 3.94 4.82
N GLN A 94 -13.43 3.89 4.01
CA GLN A 94 -13.43 3.23 2.70
C GLN A 94 -13.79 1.75 2.79
N SER A 95 -13.27 1.03 3.79
CA SER A 95 -13.63 -0.38 4.00
C SER A 95 -15.14 -0.59 4.10
N LYS A 96 -15.88 0.33 4.73
CA LYS A 96 -17.34 0.27 4.79
C LYS A 96 -17.99 0.62 3.46
N GLU A 97 -17.48 1.63 2.77
CA GLU A 97 -17.98 2.09 1.46
C GLU A 97 -17.81 1.00 0.39
N HIS A 98 -16.71 0.24 0.44
CA HIS A 98 -16.37 -0.83 -0.49
C HIS A 98 -16.88 -2.21 -0.05
N GLY A 99 -17.52 -2.33 1.11
CA GLY A 99 -17.99 -3.62 1.64
C GLY A 99 -16.85 -4.59 2.00
N LEU A 100 -15.68 -4.05 2.33
CA LEU A 100 -14.48 -4.80 2.72
C LEU A 100 -14.26 -4.76 4.23
N THR A 101 -13.53 -5.74 4.75
CA THR A 101 -12.95 -5.62 6.10
C THR A 101 -11.83 -4.59 6.10
N TYR A 102 -11.53 -4.00 7.27
CA TYR A 102 -10.41 -3.07 7.41
C TYR A 102 -9.07 -3.66 6.92
N GLN A 103 -8.83 -4.96 7.18
CA GLN A 103 -7.62 -5.64 6.70
C GLN A 103 -7.58 -5.77 5.18
N GLN A 104 -8.71 -6.05 4.54
CA GLN A 104 -8.79 -6.13 3.08
C GLN A 104 -8.53 -4.75 2.45
N GLU A 105 -9.13 -3.69 2.97
CA GLU A 105 -8.89 -2.31 2.50
C GLU A 105 -7.42 -1.91 2.69
N LEU A 106 -6.86 -2.16 3.88
CA LEU A 106 -5.44 -1.94 4.15
C LEU A 106 -4.56 -2.73 3.17
N GLY A 107 -4.87 -4.02 2.96
CA GLY A 107 -4.12 -4.88 2.05
C GLY A 107 -4.17 -4.41 0.60
N TYR A 108 -5.32 -3.90 0.16
CA TYR A 108 -5.51 -3.31 -1.16
C TYR A 108 -4.67 -2.03 -1.32
N MET A 109 -4.69 -1.13 -0.33
CA MET A 109 -3.89 0.09 -0.35
C MET A 109 -2.38 -0.15 -0.18
N LEU A 110 -1.97 -1.21 0.52
CA LEU A 110 -0.56 -1.63 0.56
C LEU A 110 -0.07 -2.11 -0.80
N LEU A 111 -0.89 -2.89 -1.51
CA LEU A 111 -0.58 -3.34 -2.86
C LEU A 111 -0.49 -2.14 -3.82
N HIS A 112 -1.46 -1.23 -3.73
CA HIS A 112 -1.48 0.01 -4.49
C HIS A 112 -0.23 0.86 -4.27
N GLY A 113 0.11 1.13 -3.01
CA GLY A 113 1.31 1.89 -2.66
C GLY A 113 2.59 1.22 -3.16
N VAL A 114 2.71 -0.10 -3.04
CA VAL A 114 3.87 -0.83 -3.58
C VAL A 114 3.96 -0.73 -5.09
N LEU A 115 2.85 -0.74 -5.83
CA LEU A 115 2.87 -0.57 -7.28
C LEU A 115 3.39 0.84 -7.66
N HIS A 116 2.97 1.88 -6.94
CA HIS A 116 3.56 3.21 -7.10
C HIS A 116 5.07 3.22 -6.87
N LEU A 117 5.55 2.63 -5.77
CA LEU A 117 6.99 2.53 -5.47
C LEU A 117 7.77 1.63 -6.45
N LEU A 118 7.07 0.83 -7.28
CA LEU A 118 7.66 0.06 -8.37
C LEU A 118 7.64 0.80 -9.72
N GLY A 119 7.10 2.02 -9.75
CA GLY A 119 7.05 2.89 -10.92
C GLY A 119 5.77 2.77 -11.76
N TYR A 120 4.72 2.12 -11.24
CA TYR A 120 3.41 2.13 -11.89
C TYR A 120 2.62 3.36 -11.42
N ASP A 121 2.03 4.10 -12.35
CA ASP A 121 1.25 5.30 -12.02
C ASP A 121 -0.08 5.30 -12.79
N HIS A 122 -1.19 5.38 -12.06
CA HIS A 122 -2.51 5.41 -12.67
C HIS A 122 -3.03 6.83 -12.93
N GLU A 123 -2.30 7.89 -12.51
CA GLU A 123 -2.73 9.29 -12.66
C GLU A 123 -2.24 9.92 -13.98
N THR A 124 -1.37 9.24 -14.73
CA THR A 124 -0.66 9.76 -15.92
C THR A 124 -1.44 9.59 -17.23
N SER A 125 -2.06 8.42 -17.45
CA SER A 125 -2.85 8.13 -18.65
C SER A 125 -3.83 6.98 -18.42
N GLU A 126 -4.86 6.88 -19.27
CA GLU A 126 -5.81 5.75 -19.22
C GLU A 126 -5.13 4.40 -19.43
N ALA A 127 -4.07 4.35 -20.26
CA ALA A 127 -3.32 3.12 -20.53
C ALA A 127 -2.53 2.65 -19.30
N GLU A 128 -1.84 3.57 -18.62
CA GLU A 128 -1.08 3.24 -17.39
C GLU A 128 -2.03 2.93 -16.23
N ALA A 129 -3.18 3.61 -16.14
CA ALA A 129 -4.23 3.26 -15.19
C ALA A 129 -4.75 1.84 -15.41
N LEU A 130 -5.05 1.46 -16.66
CA LEU A 130 -5.50 0.11 -17.01
C LEU A 130 -4.45 -0.94 -16.66
N GLU A 131 -3.17 -0.65 -16.92
CA GLU A 131 -2.06 -1.54 -16.57
C GLU A 131 -1.95 -1.74 -15.04
N MET A 132 -1.85 -0.64 -14.29
CA MET A 132 -1.67 -0.68 -12.85
C MET A 132 -2.86 -1.35 -12.15
N PHE A 133 -4.10 -0.96 -12.48
CA PHE A 133 -5.29 -1.58 -11.89
C PHE A 133 -5.46 -3.03 -12.32
N GLY A 134 -5.12 -3.37 -13.57
CA GLY A 134 -5.11 -4.77 -14.03
C GLY A 134 -4.16 -5.65 -13.21
N ILE A 135 -2.96 -5.14 -12.86
CA ILE A 135 -2.02 -5.85 -11.98
C ILE A 135 -2.58 -5.93 -10.56
N GLN A 136 -3.06 -4.81 -10.02
CA GLN A 136 -3.56 -4.68 -8.66
C GLN A 136 -4.73 -5.63 -8.41
N ASP A 137 -5.77 -5.57 -9.23
CA ASP A 137 -7.00 -6.34 -9.03
C ASP A 137 -6.74 -7.84 -9.16
N ALA A 138 -5.97 -8.23 -10.19
CA ALA A 138 -5.62 -9.63 -10.40
C ALA A 138 -4.73 -10.20 -9.28
N ALA A 139 -3.84 -9.39 -8.70
CA ALA A 139 -3.07 -9.82 -7.54
C ALA A 139 -3.95 -9.87 -6.28
N PHE A 140 -4.77 -8.84 -6.04
CA PHE A 140 -5.64 -8.75 -4.88
C PHE A 140 -6.61 -9.93 -4.79
N GLU A 141 -7.25 -10.31 -5.89
CA GLU A 141 -8.15 -11.46 -5.95
C GLU A 141 -7.47 -12.76 -5.50
N VAL A 142 -6.24 -13.00 -5.95
CA VAL A 142 -5.44 -14.18 -5.56
C VAL A 142 -5.09 -14.12 -4.08
N LEU A 143 -4.71 -12.94 -3.57
CA LEU A 143 -4.35 -12.75 -2.16
C LEU A 143 -5.53 -12.98 -1.22
N LEU A 144 -6.72 -12.49 -1.58
CA LEU A 144 -7.96 -12.70 -0.82
C LEU A 144 -8.29 -14.19 -0.67
N LYS A 145 -8.18 -14.97 -1.74
CA LYS A 145 -8.40 -16.41 -1.73
C LYS A 145 -7.42 -17.13 -0.80
N LYS A 146 -6.15 -16.69 -0.75
CA LYS A 146 -5.11 -17.30 0.11
C LYS A 146 -5.29 -16.98 1.58
N VAL A 147 -5.83 -15.82 1.94
CA VAL A 147 -6.10 -15.46 3.33
C VAL A 147 -7.40 -16.09 3.83
N SER A 148 -8.41 -16.22 2.97
CA SER A 148 -9.70 -16.83 3.35
C SER A 148 -9.65 -18.36 3.48
N ALA A 149 -8.63 -19.00 2.91
CA ALA A 149 -8.43 -20.46 2.99
C ALA A 149 -7.65 -20.92 4.24
N LYS A 150 -7.22 -19.99 5.12
CA LYS A 150 -6.54 -20.27 6.38
C LYS A 150 -7.48 -20.07 7.56
#